data_AF-A0A4U3ILN3-F1
#
_entry.id   AF-A0A4U3ILN3-F1
#
_cell.length_a   1.000
_cell.length_b   1.000
_cell.length_c   1.000
_cell.angle_alpha   90.00
_cell.angle_beta   90.00
_cell.angle_gamma   90.00
#
_symmetry.space_group_name_H-M   'P 1'
#
loop_
_entity.id
_entity.type
_entity.pdbx_description
1 polymer ?
#
loop_
_entity_poly.entity_id
_entity_poly.type
_entity_poly.pdbx_seq_one_letter_code
_entity_poly.pdbx_strand_id
1 'polypeptide(L)' 'MRLLKSLFLSHSRHRHFALLDAHGHCLAFKQCSLPPVGEGWVEVAETHLGWMHRPLPASARVSPQFVRAQSRQALAS' A
#
# COMPACT_ATOMS: atom_id res chain seq x y z
N MET A 1 21.30 26.75 18.71
CA MET A 1 19.92 26.98 18.24
C MET A 1 19.38 25.69 17.64
N ARG A 2 18.12 25.39 17.95
CA ARG A 2 17.28 24.20 17.68
C ARG A 2 17.65 23.43 16.40
N LEU A 3 18.19 22.20 16.52
CA LEU A 3 17.50 20.90 16.64
C LEU A 3 17.39 20.17 15.29
N LEU A 4 18.33 19.24 15.09
CA LEU A 4 18.46 18.24 14.02
C LEU A 4 17.27 17.26 13.95
N LYS A 5 16.04 17.77 13.81
CA LYS A 5 14.78 16.99 13.87
C LYS A 5 14.44 16.21 12.60
N SER A 6 15.33 16.17 11.60
CA SER A 6 15.05 15.51 10.32
C SER A 6 15.52 14.05 10.24
N LEU A 7 16.23 13.53 11.25
CA LEU A 7 16.84 12.19 11.17
C LEU A 7 15.91 11.05 11.63
N PHE A 8 14.73 11.39 12.15
CA PHE A 8 13.68 10.43 12.53
C PHE A 8 12.42 10.60 11.69
N LEU A 9 12.56 11.01 10.42
CA LEU A 9 11.46 10.85 9.46
C LEU A 9 11.22 9.35 9.32
N SER A 10 10.27 8.85 10.10
CA SER A 10 9.69 7.51 10.00
C SER A 10 9.57 7.17 8.52
N HIS A 11 10.49 6.34 8.03
CA HIS A 11 10.56 5.92 6.65
C HIS A 11 9.20 5.35 6.31
N SER A 12 8.36 6.14 5.63
CA SER A 12 6.99 5.74 5.35
C SER A 12 7.10 4.53 4.45
N ARG A 13 6.84 3.35 5.03
CA ARG A 13 7.02 2.07 4.35
C ARG A 13 6.27 2.18 3.04
N HIS A 14 7.00 2.05 1.94
CA HIS A 14 6.41 2.09 0.61
C HIS A 14 5.33 1.02 0.53
N ARG A 15 4.09 1.41 0.25
CA ARG A 15 2.93 0.54 0.10
C ARG A 15 2.71 0.24 -1.38
N HIS A 16 2.12 -0.91 -1.67
CA HIS A 16 1.79 -1.32 -3.03
C HIS A 16 0.32 -1.03 -3.30
N PHE A 17 0.04 -0.49 -4.48
CA PHE A 17 -1.30 -0.18 -4.94
C PHE A 17 -1.52 -0.76 -6.33
N ALA A 18 -2.72 -1.25 -6.57
CA ALA A 18 -3.20 -1.69 -7.87
C ALA A 18 -4.34 -0.77 -8.31
N LEU A 19 -4.33 -0.33 -9.58
CA LEU A 19 -5.43 0.39 -10.20
C LEU A 19 -6.40 -0.62 -10.80
N LEU A 20 -7.67 -0.55 -10.41
CA LEU A 20 -8.72 -1.40 -10.95
C LEU A 20 -9.63 -0.63 -11.90
N ASP A 21 -10.13 -1.31 -12.93
CA ASP A 21 -11.25 -0.83 -13.74
C ASP A 21 -12.60 -1.00 -13.01
N ALA A 22 -13.69 -0.56 -13.65
CA ALA A 22 -15.05 -0.70 -13.09
C ALA A 22 -15.51 -2.17 -12.90
N HIS A 23 -14.85 -3.12 -13.57
CA HIS A 23 -15.13 -4.55 -13.46
C HIS A 23 -14.21 -5.24 -12.44
N GLY A 24 -13.27 -4.51 -11.83
CA GLY A 24 -12.32 -5.03 -10.85
C GLY A 24 -11.05 -5.65 -11.44
N HIS A 25 -10.77 -5.44 -12.73
CA HIS A 25 -9.54 -5.91 -13.38
C HIS A 25 -8.36 -4.98 -13.10
N CYS A 26 -7.19 -5.55 -12.86
CA CYS A 26 -6.00 -4.76 -12.62
C CYS A 26 -5.45 -4.14 -13.91
N LEU A 27 -5.27 -2.83 -13.93
CA LEU A 27 -4.75 -2.06 -15.06
C LEU A 27 -3.32 -1.58 -14.86
N ALA A 28 -2.93 -1.29 -13.61
CA ALA A 28 -1.61 -0.74 -13.31
C ALA A 28 -1.22 -0.99 -11.85
N PHE A 29 0.07 -0.83 -11.57
CA PHE A 29 0.63 -0.90 -10.22
C PHE A 29 1.39 0.38 -9.88
N LYS A 30 1.39 0.75 -8.60
CA LYS A 30 2.18 1.85 -8.08
C LYS A 30 2.68 1.53 -6.68
N GLN A 31 3.95 1.82 -6.42
CA GLN A 31 4.53 1.73 -5.09
C GLN A 31 4.80 3.13 -4.55
N CYS A 32 4.13 3.51 -3.47
CA CYS A 32 4.28 4.83 -2.87
C CYS A 32 3.90 4.84 -1.39
N SER A 33 4.37 5.84 -0.66
CA SER A 33 4.12 6.00 0.77
C SER A 33 2.71 6.51 1.09
N LEU A 34 2.13 7.30 0.19
CA LEU A 34 0.80 7.91 0.30
C LEU A 34 -0.17 7.24 -0.68
N PRO A 35 -1.48 7.17 -0.36
CA PRO A 35 -2.47 6.70 -1.32
C PRO A 35 -2.39 7.51 -2.62
N PRO A 36 -2.37 6.86 -3.80
CA PRO A 36 -2.40 7.56 -5.06
C PRO A 36 -3.66 8.42 -5.20
N VAL A 37 -3.53 9.56 -5.90
CA VAL A 37 -4.67 10.40 -6.27
C VAL A 37 -5.44 9.73 -7.42
N GLY A 38 -6.77 9.77 -7.35
CA GLY A 38 -7.68 9.18 -8.34
C GLY A 38 -8.47 8.00 -7.80
N GLU A 39 -9.53 7.63 -8.49
CA GLU A 39 -10.38 6.50 -8.12
C GLU A 39 -9.81 5.17 -8.60
N GLY A 40 -10.31 4.06 -8.04
CA GLY A 40 -9.95 2.71 -8.46
C GLY A 40 -8.62 2.18 -7.89
N TRP A 41 -7.85 3.00 -7.19
CA TRP A 41 -6.64 2.54 -6.49
C TRP A 41 -7.01 1.76 -5.23
N VAL A 42 -6.51 0.53 -5.14
CA VAL A 42 -6.64 -0.32 -3.96
C VAL A 42 -5.27 -0.71 -3.43
N GLU A 43 -5.12 -0.71 -2.11
CA GLU A 43 -3.88 -1.17 -1.47
C GLU A 43 -3.79 -2.69 -1.53
N VAL A 44 -2.64 -3.20 -1.96
CA VAL A 44 -2.35 -4.63 -2.12
C VAL A 44 -1.11 -5.00 -1.32
N ALA A 45 -1.02 -6.26 -0.90
CA ALA A 45 0.11 -6.73 -0.10
C ALA A 45 1.41 -6.78 -0.92
N GLU A 46 1.30 -7.04 -2.23
CA GLU A 46 2.41 -7.16 -3.17
C GLU A 46 1.98 -6.76 -4.59
N THR A 47 2.95 -6.56 -5.47
CA THR A 47 2.72 -6.38 -6.91
C THR A 47 2.93 -7.70 -7.64
N HIS A 48 1.89 -8.21 -8.30
CA HIS A 48 1.98 -9.45 -9.08
C HIS A 48 1.50 -9.25 -10.52
N LEU A 49 2.41 -9.34 -11.49
CA LEU A 49 2.11 -9.09 -12.91
C LEU A 49 1.03 -10.00 -13.49
N GLY A 50 0.88 -11.21 -12.97
CA GLY A 50 -0.19 -12.13 -13.41
C GLY A 50 -1.61 -11.65 -13.12
N TRP A 51 -1.80 -10.58 -12.34
CA TRP A 51 -3.11 -9.95 -12.17
C TRP A 51 -3.46 -8.95 -13.27
N MET A 52 -2.50 -8.57 -14.12
CA MET A 52 -2.75 -7.59 -15.18
C MET A 52 -3.87 -8.06 -16.10
N HIS A 53 -4.84 -7.17 -16.35
CA HIS A 53 -6.07 -7.44 -17.10
C HIS A 53 -6.91 -8.61 -16.57
N ARG A 54 -6.71 -9.00 -15.30
CA ARG A 54 -7.45 -10.05 -14.61
C ARG A 54 -8.09 -9.51 -13.33
N PRO A 55 -9.16 -10.16 -12.84
CA PRO A 55 -9.82 -9.71 -11.61
C PRO A 55 -8.86 -9.84 -10.43
N LEU A 56 -8.76 -8.77 -9.63
CA LEU A 56 -7.88 -8.79 -8.47
C LEU A 56 -8.47 -9.70 -7.37
N PRO A 57 -7.73 -10.75 -6.93
CA PRO A 57 -8.20 -11.63 -5.86
C PRO A 57 -8.47 -10.86 -4.56
N ALA A 58 -9.54 -11.23 -3.84
CA ALA A 58 -9.86 -10.59 -2.57
C ALA A 58 -8.74 -10.73 -1.53
N SER A 59 -8.02 -11.86 -1.55
CA SER A 59 -6.86 -12.12 -0.67
C SER A 59 -5.66 -11.23 -0.94
N ALA A 60 -5.54 -10.65 -2.15
CA ALA A 60 -4.45 -9.74 -2.50
C ALA A 60 -4.65 -8.34 -1.89
N ARG A 61 -5.90 -7.98 -1.55
CA ARG A 61 -6.25 -6.67 -1.00
C ARG A 61 -5.86 -6.59 0.47
N VAL A 62 -5.21 -5.51 0.86
CA VAL A 62 -4.91 -5.28 2.28
C VAL A 62 -6.19 -4.86 2.98
N SER A 63 -6.71 -5.74 3.85
CA SER A 63 -7.78 -5.36 4.77
C SER A 63 -7.22 -4.38 5.82
N PRO A 64 -7.96 -3.33 6.22
CA PRO A 64 -7.48 -2.33 7.18
C PRO A 64 -7.09 -2.93 8.54
N GLN A 65 -7.57 -4.13 8.85
CA GLN A 65 -7.21 -4.88 10.06
C GLN A 65 -5.73 -5.30 10.10
N PHE A 66 -5.12 -5.63 8.95
CA PHE A 66 -3.73 -6.08 8.89
C PHE A 66 -2.70 -4.92 9.03
N VAL A 67 -3.04 -3.72 8.57
CA VAL A 67 -2.19 -2.51 8.73
C VAL A 67 -2.01 -2.14 10.20
N ARG A 68 -3.06 -2.36 11.03
CA ARG A 68 -3.01 -2.10 12.48
C ARG A 68 -2.18 -3.15 13.25
N ALA A 69 -2.10 -4.38 12.74
CA ALA A 69 -1.30 -5.44 13.36
C ALA A 69 0.20 -5.23 13.12
N GLN A 70 0.61 -4.88 11.90
CA GLN A 70 2.03 -4.58 11.59
C GLN A 70 2.55 -3.31 12.29
N SER A 71 1.71 -2.27 12.44
CA SER A 71 2.10 -1.05 13.18
C SER A 71 2.24 -1.27 14.69
N ARG A 72 1.57 -2.27 15.27
CA ARG A 72 1.68 -2.59 16.71
C ARG A 72 2.88 -3.46 17.08
N GLN A 73 3.45 -4.19 16.14
CA GLN A 73 4.62 -5.05 16.41
C GLN A 73 5.96 -4.29 16.40
N ALA A 74 5.96 -3.00 16.08
CA ALA A 74 7.17 -2.17 16.02
C ALA A 74 7.50 -1.39 17.32
N LEU A 75 6.89 -1.73 18.46
CA LEU A 75 7.01 -0.94 19.71
C LEU A 75 7.39 -1.76 20.96
N ALA A 76 8.02 -2.92 20.80
CA ALA A 76 8.63 -3.66 21.89
C ALA A 76 10.14 -3.82 21.64
N SER A 77 10.95 -2.88 22.12
CA SER A 77 12.39 -3.01 22.35
C SER A 77 12.81 -2.01 23.42
#